data_AF-A0A174SUM8-F1
#
_entry.id   AF-A0A174SUM8-F1
#
_cell.length_a   1.000
_cell.length_b   1.000
_cell.length_c   1.000
_cell.angle_alpha   90.00
_cell.angle_beta   90.00
_cell.angle_gamma   90.00
#
_symmetry.space_group_name_H-M   'P 1'
#
loop_
_entity.id
_entity.type
_entity.pdbx_description
1 polymer ?
#
loop_
_entity_poly.entity_id
_entity_poly.type
_entity_poly.pdbx_seq_one_letter_code
_entity_poly.pdbx_strand_id
1 'polypeptide(L)'
;MRTSKIQFPKRFSFFFLLFCILGIMGYARSQQNTIFHAVVAKDGTGDYTTVQSAIDAVPENLKSPWLIFVKNGSYEEQVIIPQNKPFIHLIGQDKERTIIHLKLNVGGKPDANTKDLAYWHYSVHNPKSAVSHFEGAVVNINASDFYSENISYVNDWGLEAQNGPQALALKTKADRIAFYNCKFRSFQDTWMTTTRDADRHYVKECWLEGAVDYFYGGGNALVEESTLYNVRSGSVIVAPCHESVKYGYVFRNCVIDGNEQAADGKLKLGRPWHNSPKAVYINTLVKIPLAPEGWTNMGTIPALFAEYNSMDMNGKTLDLSCRKTEYETGGKEKRKGECRATITSNEAALYTYENIIKSKDGWDPRSMMEQLPAPAHIRWEQDGLKWDAVPGALGYVLDVNGKIVDITSDTQSLWKSDMKGVVLLIRAVNRNGTLGEQGVCYL
;
A
#
# COMPACT_ATOMS: atom_id res chain seq x y z
N MET A 1 -77.94 -46.15 17.14
CA MET A 1 -77.27 -47.17 17.97
C MET A 1 -76.18 -46.48 18.76
N ARG A 2 -76.47 -46.20 20.04
CA ARG A 2 -75.77 -46.74 21.21
C ARG A 2 -74.34 -46.20 21.36
N THR A 3 -74.18 -45.09 22.09
CA THR A 3 -73.83 -44.99 23.55
C THR A 3 -72.31 -44.93 23.71
N SER A 4 -71.68 -44.01 24.45
CA SER A 4 -71.92 -43.56 25.84
C SER A 4 -71.08 -42.29 26.13
N LYS A 5 -71.65 -41.18 26.60
CA LYS A 5 -71.83 -40.72 28.01
C LYS A 5 -70.54 -40.23 28.72
N ILE A 6 -70.40 -38.92 29.00
CA ILE A 6 -70.63 -38.18 30.29
C ILE A 6 -69.36 -38.25 31.21
N GLN A 7 -68.76 -37.20 31.82
CA GLN A 7 -69.26 -36.14 32.72
C GLN A 7 -68.22 -35.02 32.99
N PHE A 8 -68.71 -33.81 33.30
CA PHE A 8 -68.05 -32.56 33.79
C PHE A 8 -67.61 -32.65 35.29
N PRO A 9 -66.69 -31.78 35.85
CA PRO A 9 -67.10 -30.43 36.33
C PRO A 9 -66.03 -29.30 36.51
N LYS A 10 -66.51 -28.06 36.36
CA LYS A 10 -66.39 -26.86 37.23
C LYS A 10 -65.06 -26.43 37.94
N ARG A 11 -64.78 -25.12 37.77
CA ARG A 11 -64.39 -24.06 38.76
C ARG A 11 -62.97 -23.47 38.71
N PHE A 12 -62.96 -22.12 38.70
CA PHE A 12 -62.06 -21.17 39.37
C PHE A 12 -60.54 -21.30 39.16
N SER A 13 -59.90 -20.26 38.63
CA SER A 13 -59.37 -19.18 39.47
C SER A 13 -58.73 -18.07 38.62
N PHE A 14 -59.01 -16.83 39.01
CA PHE A 14 -58.36 -15.62 38.55
C PHE A 14 -56.89 -15.66 39.00
N PHE A 15 -55.93 -15.74 38.07
CA PHE A 15 -54.51 -15.51 38.40
C PHE A 15 -54.05 -14.24 37.70
N PHE A 16 -53.90 -13.20 38.52
CA PHE A 16 -53.17 -11.98 38.25
C PHE A 16 -51.73 -12.37 37.85
N LEU A 17 -51.36 -12.21 36.59
CA LEU A 17 -49.95 -12.28 36.20
C LEU A 17 -49.43 -10.85 36.01
N LEU A 18 -48.81 -10.37 37.08
CA LEU A 18 -47.96 -9.19 37.13
C LEU A 18 -46.75 -9.47 36.22
N PHE A 19 -46.78 -8.99 34.97
CA PHE A 19 -45.59 -9.03 34.12
C PHE A 19 -44.66 -7.89 34.55
N CYS A 20 -43.61 -8.27 35.28
CA CYS A 20 -42.48 -7.45 35.62
C CYS A 20 -41.91 -6.79 34.36
N ILE A 21 -41.89 -5.46 34.35
CA ILE A 21 -41.10 -4.64 33.45
C ILE A 21 -39.63 -4.89 33.82
N LEU A 22 -39.01 -5.88 33.18
CA LEU A 22 -37.56 -6.00 33.15
C LEU A 22 -37.06 -4.88 32.25
N GLY A 23 -36.54 -3.83 32.90
CA GLY A 23 -35.88 -2.72 32.24
C GLY A 23 -34.76 -3.24 31.35
N ILE A 24 -34.96 -3.11 30.05
CA ILE A 24 -33.87 -3.12 29.08
C ILE A 24 -33.11 -1.83 29.37
N MET A 25 -32.08 -1.93 30.22
CA MET A 25 -30.98 -0.95 30.19
C MET A 25 -30.36 -1.08 28.81
N GLY A 26 -30.89 -0.32 27.85
CA GLY A 26 -30.14 0.06 26.69
C GLY A 26 -28.91 0.79 27.21
N TYR A 27 -27.75 0.13 27.17
CA TYR A 27 -26.51 0.87 27.09
C TYR A 27 -26.63 1.70 25.82
N ALA A 28 -26.98 2.96 25.99
CA ALA A 28 -26.68 3.97 24.99
C ALA A 28 -25.17 3.88 24.80
N ARG A 29 -24.73 3.23 23.72
CA ARG A 29 -23.38 3.39 23.20
C ARG A 29 -23.27 4.89 22.98
N SER A 30 -22.52 5.59 23.83
CA SER A 30 -22.17 6.97 23.51
C SER A 30 -21.63 6.93 22.08
N GLN A 31 -22.10 7.85 21.23
CA GLN A 31 -21.41 8.09 19.98
C GLN A 31 -20.00 8.53 20.39
N GLN A 32 -19.09 7.57 20.45
CA GLN A 32 -17.68 7.86 20.52
C GLN A 32 -17.43 8.64 19.23
N ASN A 33 -17.01 9.90 19.34
CA ASN A 33 -16.54 10.67 18.20
C ASN A 33 -15.27 9.97 17.71
N THR A 34 -15.44 8.92 16.91
CA THR A 34 -14.34 8.10 16.43
C THR A 34 -13.72 8.80 15.23
N ILE A 35 -12.45 9.16 15.35
CA ILE A 35 -11.71 9.80 14.25
C ILE A 35 -11.55 8.86 13.04
N PHE A 36 -11.44 7.55 13.31
CA PHE A 36 -11.43 6.49 12.32
C PHE A 36 -12.80 5.81 12.28
N HIS A 37 -13.24 5.41 11.10
CA HIS A 37 -14.49 4.67 10.94
C HIS A 37 -14.34 3.19 11.30
N ALA A 38 -13.11 2.67 11.29
CA ALA A 38 -12.76 1.34 11.75
C ALA A 38 -11.32 1.29 12.27
N VAL A 39 -11.10 0.53 13.34
CA VAL A 39 -9.78 0.17 13.86
C VAL A 39 -9.54 -1.32 13.71
N VAL A 40 -8.44 -1.70 13.07
CA VAL A 40 -7.98 -3.09 12.94
C VAL A 40 -6.87 -3.35 13.94
N ALA A 41 -7.02 -4.41 14.74
CA ALA A 41 -5.98 -4.85 15.66
C ALA A 41 -5.99 -6.37 15.79
N LYS A 42 -4.89 -7.03 15.41
CA LYS A 42 -4.75 -8.49 15.47
C LYS A 42 -4.94 -9.07 16.88
N ASP A 43 -4.66 -8.27 17.92
CA ASP A 43 -4.80 -8.65 19.33
C ASP A 43 -6.23 -8.53 19.88
N GLY A 44 -7.21 -8.13 19.05
CA GLY A 44 -8.62 -7.98 19.42
C GLY A 44 -8.94 -6.65 20.12
N THR A 45 -7.99 -5.71 20.21
CA THR A 45 -8.21 -4.38 20.82
C THR A 45 -8.79 -3.33 19.85
N GLY A 46 -9.26 -3.76 18.68
CA GLY A 46 -9.89 -2.93 17.65
C GLY A 46 -11.30 -3.46 17.31
N ASP A 47 -11.94 -2.83 16.34
CA ASP A 47 -13.26 -3.26 15.82
C ASP A 47 -13.16 -4.57 15.02
N TYR A 48 -12.01 -4.79 14.38
CA TYR A 48 -11.73 -5.95 13.53
C TYR A 48 -10.35 -6.55 13.84
N THR A 49 -10.20 -7.86 13.64
CA THR A 49 -8.92 -8.56 13.80
C THR A 49 -8.17 -8.78 12.49
N THR A 50 -8.83 -8.58 11.35
CA THR A 50 -8.26 -8.70 10.00
C THR A 50 -8.54 -7.44 9.19
N VAL A 51 -7.65 -7.13 8.25
CA VAL A 51 -7.81 -6.00 7.34
C VAL A 51 -8.97 -6.25 6.40
N GLN A 52 -9.10 -7.45 5.83
CA GLN A 52 -10.19 -7.78 4.91
C GLN A 52 -11.56 -7.58 5.56
N SER A 53 -11.77 -8.00 6.82
CA SER A 53 -13.07 -7.79 7.48
C SER A 53 -13.43 -6.31 7.64
N ALA A 54 -12.45 -5.43 7.82
CA ALA A 54 -12.70 -3.99 7.88
C ALA A 54 -13.05 -3.43 6.49
N ILE A 55 -12.38 -3.91 5.43
CA ILE A 55 -12.70 -3.57 4.04
C ILE A 55 -14.11 -4.04 3.65
N ASP A 56 -14.50 -5.25 4.07
CA ASP A 56 -15.82 -5.82 3.80
C ASP A 56 -16.95 -5.00 4.43
N ALA A 57 -16.69 -4.37 5.57
CA ALA A 57 -17.64 -3.52 6.27
C ALA A 57 -17.78 -2.10 5.69
N VAL A 58 -16.86 -1.65 4.81
CA VAL A 58 -16.94 -0.33 4.19
C VAL A 58 -18.20 -0.22 3.32
N PRO A 59 -19.01 0.84 3.45
CA PRO A 59 -20.16 1.07 2.58
C PRO A 59 -19.75 1.20 1.11
N GLU A 60 -20.64 0.79 0.21
CA GLU A 60 -20.41 0.92 -1.22
C GLU A 60 -20.62 2.36 -1.71
N ASN A 61 -20.00 2.71 -2.83
CA ASN A 61 -20.22 3.95 -3.58
C ASN A 61 -19.98 5.25 -2.80
N LEU A 62 -19.05 5.22 -1.85
CA LEU A 62 -18.61 6.39 -1.08
C LEU A 62 -18.25 7.57 -1.99
N LYS A 63 -18.44 8.78 -1.43
CA LYS A 63 -18.11 10.06 -2.08
C LYS A 63 -17.08 10.87 -1.30
N SER A 64 -16.59 10.32 -0.21
CA SER A 64 -15.64 10.93 0.72
C SER A 64 -14.82 9.84 1.41
N PRO A 65 -13.63 10.19 1.93
CA PRO A 65 -12.75 9.24 2.62
C PRO A 65 -13.43 8.43 3.72
N TRP A 66 -13.20 7.12 3.71
CA TRP A 66 -13.49 6.21 4.82
C TRP A 66 -12.17 5.75 5.44
N LEU A 67 -11.91 6.27 6.63
CA LEU A 67 -10.64 6.12 7.34
C LEU A 67 -10.60 4.82 8.14
N ILE A 68 -9.63 3.95 7.84
CA ILE A 68 -9.36 2.70 8.56
C ILE A 68 -7.96 2.79 9.16
N PHE A 69 -7.86 2.63 10.47
CA PHE A 69 -6.57 2.59 11.16
C PHE A 69 -6.16 1.15 11.48
N VAL A 70 -4.94 0.77 11.11
CA VAL A 70 -4.41 -0.58 11.30
C VAL A 70 -3.27 -0.52 12.31
N LYS A 71 -3.47 -1.10 13.49
CA LYS A 71 -2.43 -1.20 14.51
C LYS A 71 -1.29 -2.12 14.06
N ASN A 72 -0.14 -1.97 14.69
CA ASN A 72 0.99 -2.87 14.54
C ASN A 72 0.57 -4.34 14.64
N GLY A 73 1.07 -5.15 13.72
CA GLY A 73 0.72 -6.56 13.59
C GLY A 73 1.19 -7.14 12.26
N SER A 74 1.33 -8.47 12.23
CA SER A 74 1.58 -9.25 11.01
C SER A 74 0.25 -9.85 10.55
N TYR A 75 -0.33 -9.32 9.48
CA TYR A 75 -1.62 -9.69 8.95
C TYR A 75 -1.42 -10.64 7.77
N GLU A 76 -1.52 -11.95 8.02
CA GLU A 76 -1.35 -13.00 7.01
C GLU A 76 -2.67 -13.25 6.28
N GLU A 77 -2.94 -12.49 5.23
CA GLU A 77 -4.22 -12.50 4.52
C GLU A 77 -4.08 -11.96 3.09
N GLN A 78 -5.00 -12.35 2.21
CA GLN A 78 -5.22 -11.62 0.95
C GLN A 78 -6.19 -10.47 1.21
N VAL A 79 -5.85 -9.27 0.76
CA VAL A 79 -6.73 -8.10 0.84
C VAL A 79 -7.22 -7.71 -0.55
N ILE A 80 -8.52 -7.60 -0.72
CA ILE A 80 -9.19 -7.16 -1.95
C ILE A 80 -10.02 -5.93 -1.63
N ILE A 81 -9.65 -4.80 -2.26
CA ILE A 81 -10.45 -3.57 -2.27
C ILE A 81 -11.41 -3.64 -3.46
N PRO A 82 -12.72 -3.87 -3.26
CA PRO A 82 -13.66 -4.07 -4.36
C PRO A 82 -13.91 -2.78 -5.15
N GLN A 83 -14.12 -2.88 -6.46
CA GLN A 83 -14.28 -1.72 -7.35
C GLN A 83 -15.38 -0.74 -6.92
N ASN A 84 -16.46 -1.25 -6.32
CA ASN A 84 -17.59 -0.44 -5.83
C ASN A 84 -17.34 0.25 -4.48
N LYS A 85 -16.12 0.18 -3.92
CA LYS A 85 -15.75 0.82 -2.64
C LYS A 85 -14.61 1.85 -2.82
N PRO A 86 -14.84 2.96 -3.54
CA PRO A 86 -13.85 4.02 -3.68
C PRO A 86 -13.62 4.75 -2.34
N PHE A 87 -12.60 5.60 -2.27
CA PHE A 87 -12.30 6.47 -1.12
C PHE A 87 -11.90 5.75 0.18
N ILE A 88 -11.36 4.54 0.10
CA ILE A 88 -10.79 3.88 1.28
C ILE A 88 -9.41 4.46 1.57
N HIS A 89 -9.23 4.95 2.79
CA HIS A 89 -7.95 5.41 3.32
C HIS A 89 -7.47 4.43 4.40
N LEU A 90 -6.38 3.72 4.12
CA LEU A 90 -5.84 2.66 4.97
C LEU A 90 -4.53 3.11 5.63
N ILE A 91 -4.61 3.45 6.92
CA ILE A 91 -3.55 4.10 7.68
C ILE A 91 -2.95 3.13 8.68
N GLY A 92 -1.69 2.73 8.47
CA GLY A 92 -0.94 1.91 9.42
C GLY A 92 -0.37 2.73 10.59
N GLN A 93 -0.13 2.07 11.70
CA GLN A 93 0.51 2.67 12.87
C GLN A 93 2.00 2.99 12.62
N ASP A 94 2.69 2.08 11.93
CA ASP A 94 4.13 2.10 11.63
C ASP A 94 4.42 1.15 10.45
N LYS A 95 5.09 1.64 9.40
CA LYS A 95 5.40 0.85 8.20
C LYS A 95 6.24 -0.39 8.47
N GLU A 96 7.11 -0.38 9.48
CA GLU A 96 8.00 -1.50 9.79
C GLU A 96 7.31 -2.58 10.62
N ARG A 97 6.13 -2.27 11.21
CA ARG A 97 5.43 -3.15 12.15
C ARG A 97 3.98 -3.44 11.79
N THR A 98 3.41 -2.72 10.83
CA THR A 98 2.09 -2.96 10.25
C THR A 98 2.28 -3.61 8.88
N ILE A 99 2.22 -4.95 8.85
CA ILE A 99 2.62 -5.75 7.70
C ILE A 99 1.42 -6.55 7.21
N ILE A 100 0.99 -6.33 5.97
CA ILE A 100 0.03 -7.19 5.26
C ILE A 100 0.85 -8.10 4.36
N HIS A 101 0.77 -9.39 4.59
CA HIS A 101 1.58 -10.37 3.88
C HIS A 101 0.82 -11.64 3.56
N LEU A 102 1.29 -12.35 2.54
CA LEU A 102 0.81 -13.69 2.21
C LEU A 102 1.82 -14.37 1.30
N LYS A 103 1.89 -15.69 1.39
CA LYS A 103 2.73 -16.52 0.53
C LYS A 103 1.95 -17.05 -0.67
N LEU A 104 2.12 -16.44 -1.85
CA LEU A 104 1.51 -16.90 -3.10
C LEU A 104 2.34 -16.58 -4.35
N ASN A 105 2.12 -17.33 -5.43
CA ASN A 105 2.64 -17.02 -6.76
C ASN A 105 1.62 -17.39 -7.86
N VAL A 106 1.92 -17.00 -9.10
CA VAL A 106 1.06 -17.27 -10.28
C VAL A 106 1.67 -18.29 -11.25
N GLY A 107 2.55 -19.17 -10.77
CA GLY A 107 3.19 -20.19 -11.61
C GLY A 107 2.18 -21.15 -12.23
N GLY A 108 2.36 -21.48 -13.50
CA GLY A 108 1.54 -22.47 -14.20
C GLY A 108 1.74 -23.90 -13.70
N LYS A 109 0.92 -24.84 -14.18
CA LYS A 109 1.09 -26.25 -13.85
C LYS A 109 2.48 -26.74 -14.31
N PRO A 110 3.27 -27.42 -13.45
CA PRO A 110 4.57 -27.94 -13.82
C PRO A 110 4.43 -28.98 -14.94
N ASP A 111 5.38 -28.96 -15.86
CA ASP A 111 5.54 -30.00 -16.89
C ASP A 111 6.42 -31.16 -16.38
N ALA A 112 6.57 -32.20 -17.20
CA ALA A 112 7.36 -33.38 -16.86
C ALA A 112 8.85 -33.10 -16.59
N ASN A 113 9.37 -31.95 -17.03
CA ASN A 113 10.78 -31.57 -16.91
C ASN A 113 11.03 -30.55 -15.80
N THR A 114 9.97 -30.09 -15.12
CA THR A 114 10.07 -29.09 -14.06
C THR A 114 10.78 -29.69 -12.85
N LYS A 115 11.96 -29.16 -12.53
CA LYS A 115 12.81 -29.66 -11.44
C LYS A 115 12.40 -29.13 -10.06
N ASP A 116 12.06 -27.84 -9.98
CA ASP A 116 11.60 -27.21 -8.76
C ASP A 116 10.06 -27.15 -8.74
N LEU A 117 9.47 -27.90 -7.82
CA LEU A 117 8.02 -27.97 -7.62
C LEU A 117 7.55 -27.15 -6.42
N ALA A 118 8.45 -26.48 -5.70
CA ALA A 118 8.09 -25.72 -4.51
C ALA A 118 7.06 -24.62 -4.83
N TYR A 119 7.22 -23.94 -5.97
CA TYR A 119 6.29 -22.89 -6.39
C TYR A 119 4.88 -23.41 -6.60
N TRP A 120 4.73 -24.67 -7.07
CA TRP A 120 3.42 -25.24 -7.37
C TRP A 120 2.57 -25.39 -6.11
N HIS A 121 3.18 -25.61 -4.94
CA HIS A 121 2.46 -25.66 -3.65
C HIS A 121 1.81 -24.34 -3.26
N TYR A 122 2.35 -23.21 -3.73
CA TYR A 122 1.88 -21.85 -3.42
C TYR A 122 1.31 -21.13 -4.65
N SER A 123 1.07 -21.86 -5.75
CA SER A 123 0.49 -21.29 -6.95
C SER A 123 -1.02 -21.15 -6.79
N VAL A 124 -1.56 -19.99 -7.19
CA VAL A 124 -3.02 -19.76 -7.29
C VAL A 124 -3.70 -20.64 -8.35
N HIS A 125 -2.93 -21.22 -9.26
CA HIS A 125 -3.40 -22.13 -10.32
C HIS A 125 -3.43 -23.60 -9.89
N ASN A 126 -2.88 -23.94 -8.72
CA ASN A 126 -2.94 -25.29 -8.18
C ASN A 126 -4.26 -25.52 -7.43
N PRO A 127 -5.14 -26.43 -7.88
CA PRO A 127 -6.39 -26.74 -7.18
C PRO A 127 -6.21 -27.29 -5.76
N LYS A 128 -4.98 -27.73 -5.41
CA LYS A 128 -4.63 -28.25 -4.08
C LYS A 128 -3.93 -27.24 -3.17
N SER A 129 -3.64 -26.03 -3.67
CA SER A 129 -2.99 -24.98 -2.89
C SER A 129 -3.99 -24.30 -1.96
N ALA A 130 -3.54 -23.85 -0.78
CA ALA A 130 -4.38 -23.04 0.12
C ALA A 130 -4.77 -21.69 -0.49
N VAL A 131 -3.98 -21.20 -1.45
CA VAL A 131 -4.23 -19.95 -2.18
C VAL A 131 -4.87 -20.19 -3.56
N SER A 132 -5.45 -21.38 -3.78
CA SER A 132 -6.16 -21.66 -5.03
C SER A 132 -7.26 -20.63 -5.26
N HIS A 133 -7.39 -20.14 -6.50
CA HIS A 133 -8.38 -19.13 -6.92
C HIS A 133 -8.21 -17.73 -6.32
N PHE A 134 -7.18 -17.47 -5.53
CA PHE A 134 -6.86 -16.11 -5.08
C PHE A 134 -6.51 -15.20 -6.27
N GLU A 135 -6.74 -13.89 -6.14
CA GLU A 135 -6.47 -12.89 -7.19
C GLU A 135 -4.97 -12.57 -7.40
N GLY A 136 -4.09 -13.57 -7.44
CA GLY A 136 -2.70 -13.49 -7.95
C GLY A 136 -1.75 -12.46 -7.33
N ALA A 137 -2.16 -11.77 -6.26
CA ALA A 137 -1.40 -10.78 -5.51
C ALA A 137 -1.84 -10.79 -4.05
N VAL A 138 -0.96 -10.39 -3.13
CA VAL A 138 -1.32 -10.27 -1.70
C VAL A 138 -2.38 -9.20 -1.50
N VAL A 139 -2.24 -8.05 -2.17
CA VAL A 139 -3.24 -6.99 -2.16
C VAL A 139 -3.71 -6.65 -3.57
N ASN A 140 -5.03 -6.63 -3.77
CA ASN A 140 -5.69 -6.21 -5.01
C ASN A 140 -6.51 -4.95 -4.76
N ILE A 141 -6.15 -3.85 -5.41
CA ILE A 141 -6.87 -2.57 -5.31
C ILE A 141 -7.63 -2.34 -6.61
N ASN A 142 -8.93 -2.65 -6.58
CA ASN A 142 -9.80 -2.52 -7.75
C ASN A 142 -10.60 -1.21 -7.75
N ALA A 143 -10.58 -0.43 -6.66
CA ALA A 143 -11.33 0.81 -6.48
C ALA A 143 -10.48 2.06 -6.72
N SER A 144 -11.10 3.14 -7.19
CA SER A 144 -10.45 4.45 -7.31
C SER A 144 -10.36 5.18 -5.97
N ASP A 145 -9.59 6.26 -5.93
CA ASP A 145 -9.48 7.14 -4.76
C ASP A 145 -8.95 6.43 -3.51
N PHE A 146 -8.10 5.43 -3.70
CA PHE A 146 -7.48 4.71 -2.61
C PHE A 146 -6.25 5.46 -2.11
N TYR A 147 -6.12 5.58 -0.78
CA TYR A 147 -4.94 6.10 -0.13
C TYR A 147 -4.44 5.12 0.93
N SER A 148 -3.13 4.93 1.01
CA SER A 148 -2.53 4.21 2.14
C SER A 148 -1.25 4.87 2.65
N GLU A 149 -1.07 4.75 3.95
CA GLU A 149 0.08 5.26 4.67
C GLU A 149 0.63 4.23 5.67
N ASN A 150 1.95 4.20 5.87
CA ASN A 150 2.60 3.47 6.97
C ASN A 150 2.31 1.96 7.00
N ILE A 151 2.19 1.30 5.84
CA ILE A 151 1.96 -0.14 5.72
C ILE A 151 3.03 -0.78 4.85
N SER A 152 3.47 -1.98 5.26
CA SER A 152 4.27 -2.88 4.41
C SER A 152 3.38 -3.92 3.75
N TYR A 153 3.44 -3.97 2.41
CA TYR A 153 2.79 -4.96 1.56
C TYR A 153 3.84 -5.96 1.09
N VAL A 154 3.71 -7.22 1.50
CA VAL A 154 4.79 -8.21 1.33
C VAL A 154 4.24 -9.48 0.70
N ASN A 155 4.90 -9.98 -0.34
CA ASN A 155 4.68 -11.35 -0.81
C ASN A 155 5.82 -12.25 -0.30
N ASP A 156 5.49 -13.14 0.62
CA ASP A 156 6.46 -14.00 1.29
C ASP A 156 7.11 -15.00 0.33
N TRP A 157 6.39 -15.42 -0.73
CA TRP A 157 6.98 -16.31 -1.74
C TRP A 157 8.19 -15.63 -2.40
N GLY A 158 8.04 -14.38 -2.82
CA GLY A 158 9.14 -13.64 -3.45
C GLY A 158 10.34 -13.48 -2.52
N LEU A 159 10.10 -13.06 -1.27
CA LEU A 159 11.18 -12.83 -0.31
C LEU A 159 11.95 -14.10 0.07
N GLU A 160 11.24 -15.22 0.23
CA GLU A 160 11.83 -16.48 0.68
C GLU A 160 12.43 -17.28 -0.48
N ALA A 161 11.72 -17.39 -1.60
CA ALA A 161 12.16 -18.24 -2.71
C ALA A 161 13.25 -17.58 -3.56
N GLN A 162 13.24 -16.23 -3.65
CA GLN A 162 14.19 -15.42 -4.43
C GLN A 162 14.42 -15.97 -5.85
N ASN A 163 13.35 -16.49 -6.44
CA ASN A 163 13.31 -17.02 -7.78
C ASN A 163 11.93 -16.73 -8.40
N GLY A 164 11.82 -16.96 -9.71
CA GLY A 164 10.51 -17.01 -10.35
C GLY A 164 9.71 -18.22 -9.85
N PRO A 165 8.39 -18.27 -10.07
CA PRO A 165 7.61 -17.37 -10.92
C PRO A 165 7.21 -16.05 -10.23
N GLN A 166 6.43 -15.23 -10.95
CA GLN A 166 5.89 -13.96 -10.49
C GLN A 166 5.13 -14.11 -9.16
N ALA A 167 5.34 -13.14 -8.26
CA ALA A 167 4.75 -13.13 -6.93
C ALA A 167 4.43 -11.70 -6.52
N LEU A 168 3.23 -11.23 -6.85
CA LEU A 168 2.86 -9.84 -6.65
C LEU A 168 2.57 -9.59 -5.16
N ALA A 169 3.19 -8.55 -4.59
CA ALA A 169 2.74 -7.98 -3.33
C ALA A 169 1.50 -7.10 -3.55
N LEU A 170 1.46 -6.38 -4.66
CA LEU A 170 0.40 -5.43 -4.96
C LEU A 170 -0.03 -5.49 -6.44
N LYS A 171 -1.34 -5.40 -6.66
CA LYS A 171 -1.95 -5.20 -7.98
C LYS A 171 -2.98 -4.08 -7.90
N THR A 172 -2.84 -3.06 -8.74
CA THR A 172 -3.83 -1.97 -8.83
C THR A 172 -4.56 -2.01 -10.17
N LYS A 173 -5.87 -1.71 -10.18
CA LYS A 173 -6.72 -1.72 -11.39
C LYS A 173 -7.56 -0.45 -11.55
N ALA A 174 -7.25 0.63 -10.83
CA ALA A 174 -8.02 1.88 -10.84
C ALA A 174 -7.15 3.15 -10.83
N ASP A 175 -7.78 4.29 -11.13
CA ASP A 175 -7.22 5.64 -11.09
C ASP A 175 -7.19 6.21 -9.66
N ARG A 176 -6.35 7.23 -9.45
CA ARG A 176 -6.22 7.99 -8.19
C ARG A 176 -5.81 7.12 -7.01
N ILE A 177 -4.69 6.42 -7.19
CA ILE A 177 -4.11 5.57 -6.15
C ILE A 177 -2.89 6.27 -5.54
N ALA A 178 -2.89 6.45 -4.22
CA ALA A 178 -1.84 7.15 -3.50
C ALA A 178 -1.22 6.29 -2.39
N PHE A 179 0.10 6.33 -2.27
CA PHE A 179 0.85 5.68 -1.20
C PHE A 179 1.88 6.63 -0.59
N TYR A 180 1.91 6.68 0.74
CA TYR A 180 2.87 7.49 1.50
C TYR A 180 3.58 6.65 2.55
N ASN A 181 4.91 6.72 2.59
CA ASN A 181 5.70 6.03 3.61
C ASN A 181 5.39 4.51 3.74
N CYS A 182 5.13 3.84 2.61
CA CYS A 182 4.81 2.41 2.54
C CYS A 182 6.01 1.58 2.05
N LYS A 183 5.95 0.26 2.25
CA LYS A 183 6.91 -0.68 1.64
C LYS A 183 6.18 -1.69 0.77
N PHE A 184 6.76 -2.04 -0.38
CA PHE A 184 6.29 -3.09 -1.28
C PHE A 184 7.43 -4.06 -1.50
N ARG A 185 7.28 -5.32 -1.09
CA ARG A 185 8.40 -6.27 -1.05
C ARG A 185 8.02 -7.61 -1.66
N SER A 186 8.79 -8.02 -2.66
CA SER A 186 8.75 -9.35 -3.27
C SER A 186 10.03 -9.56 -4.09
N PHE A 187 9.99 -10.33 -5.16
CA PHE A 187 11.13 -10.65 -6.02
C PHE A 187 10.83 -10.40 -7.49
N GLN A 188 10.02 -11.25 -8.13
CA GLN A 188 9.56 -11.02 -9.49
C GLN A 188 8.15 -10.41 -9.46
N ASP A 189 7.96 -9.32 -10.20
CA ASP A 189 6.67 -8.64 -10.40
C ASP A 189 6.05 -8.12 -9.09
N THR A 190 6.83 -7.48 -8.20
CA THR A 190 6.36 -6.98 -6.89
C THR A 190 5.06 -6.16 -6.97
N TRP A 191 4.98 -5.21 -7.91
CA TRP A 191 3.81 -4.37 -8.09
C TRP A 191 3.43 -4.22 -9.57
N MET A 192 2.23 -4.72 -9.89
CA MET A 192 1.52 -4.43 -11.14
C MET A 192 0.63 -3.18 -11.00
N THR A 193 0.92 -2.11 -11.74
CA THR A 193 -0.04 -1.01 -11.93
C THR A 193 -1.15 -1.40 -12.91
N THR A 194 -2.14 -0.53 -13.12
CA THR A 194 -3.20 -0.79 -14.09
C THR A 194 -2.64 -0.87 -15.51
N THR A 195 -3.40 -1.38 -16.48
CA THR A 195 -3.00 -1.36 -17.90
C THR A 195 -3.61 -0.19 -18.67
N ARG A 196 -4.16 0.82 -17.99
CA ARG A 196 -4.76 2.00 -18.64
C ARG A 196 -3.87 3.22 -18.45
N ASP A 197 -3.39 3.78 -19.56
CA ASP A 197 -2.50 4.95 -19.60
C ASP A 197 -3.01 6.17 -18.82
N ALA A 198 -4.33 6.31 -18.65
CA ALA A 198 -4.93 7.46 -17.98
C ALA A 198 -5.01 7.32 -16.45
N ASP A 199 -4.88 6.10 -15.91
CA ASP A 199 -4.99 5.86 -14.47
C ASP A 199 -3.72 6.33 -13.77
N ARG A 200 -3.86 7.19 -12.77
CA ARG A 200 -2.74 7.82 -12.07
C ARG A 200 -2.39 7.12 -10.77
N HIS A 201 -1.08 7.04 -10.51
CA HIS A 201 -0.50 6.60 -9.24
C HIS A 201 0.44 7.67 -8.71
N TYR A 202 0.31 8.01 -7.43
CA TYR A 202 1.25 8.88 -6.74
C TYR A 202 1.87 8.17 -5.54
N VAL A 203 3.19 8.07 -5.53
CA VAL A 203 3.95 7.30 -4.53
C VAL A 203 5.03 8.21 -3.97
N LYS A 204 5.04 8.43 -2.65
CA LYS A 204 6.01 9.32 -2.00
C LYS A 204 6.64 8.64 -0.79
N GLU A 205 7.95 8.80 -0.62
CA GLU A 205 8.71 8.29 0.55
C GLU A 205 8.55 6.78 0.77
N CYS A 206 8.34 6.01 -0.30
CA CYS A 206 8.11 4.58 -0.23
C CYS A 206 9.39 3.77 -0.47
N TRP A 207 9.32 2.49 -0.12
CA TRP A 207 10.34 1.49 -0.42
C TRP A 207 9.76 0.46 -1.39
N LEU A 208 10.30 0.38 -2.60
CA LEU A 208 9.90 -0.57 -3.63
C LEU A 208 11.03 -1.59 -3.80
N GLU A 209 10.78 -2.85 -3.47
CA GLU A 209 11.79 -3.91 -3.43
C GLU A 209 11.48 -5.05 -4.40
N GLY A 210 12.49 -5.46 -5.17
CA GLY A 210 12.40 -6.64 -6.02
C GLY A 210 13.64 -6.89 -6.87
N ALA A 211 13.49 -7.79 -7.84
CA ALA A 211 14.57 -8.33 -8.66
C ALA A 211 14.26 -8.32 -10.16
N VAL A 212 13.08 -8.75 -10.59
CA VAL A 212 12.72 -8.79 -12.02
C VAL A 212 11.40 -8.08 -12.19
N ASP A 213 11.41 -7.02 -13.01
CA ASP A 213 10.21 -6.29 -13.43
C ASP A 213 9.31 -5.87 -12.26
N TYR A 214 9.92 -5.50 -11.13
CA TYR A 214 9.19 -5.39 -9.88
C TYR A 214 8.23 -4.20 -9.81
N PHE A 215 8.32 -3.27 -10.78
CA PHE A 215 7.32 -2.24 -11.01
C PHE A 215 6.90 -2.23 -12.50
N TYR A 216 5.74 -2.79 -12.81
CA TYR A 216 5.32 -3.09 -14.19
C TYR A 216 3.84 -2.80 -14.42
N GLY A 217 3.39 -2.81 -15.67
CA GLY A 217 2.04 -2.37 -16.06
C GLY A 217 2.03 -1.09 -16.90
N GLY A 218 0.88 -0.43 -17.00
CA GLY A 218 0.60 0.68 -17.90
C GLY A 218 -0.01 1.92 -17.25
N GLY A 219 -0.04 2.01 -15.91
CA GLY A 219 -0.51 3.21 -15.21
C GLY A 219 0.43 4.41 -15.41
N ASN A 220 -0.08 5.63 -15.25
CA ASN A 220 0.72 6.85 -15.27
C ASN A 220 1.16 7.18 -13.84
N ALA A 221 2.41 6.82 -13.51
CA ALA A 221 2.89 6.83 -12.13
C ALA A 221 3.96 7.89 -11.92
N LEU A 222 3.78 8.70 -10.88
CA LEU A 222 4.82 9.57 -10.33
C LEU A 222 5.27 9.00 -8.98
N VAL A 223 6.54 8.61 -8.92
CA VAL A 223 7.23 8.12 -7.72
C VAL A 223 8.23 9.19 -7.30
N GLU A 224 8.07 9.74 -6.10
CA GLU A 224 8.93 10.78 -5.55
C GLU A 224 9.60 10.33 -4.26
N GLU A 225 10.86 10.75 -4.06
CA GLU A 225 11.57 10.64 -2.77
C GLU A 225 11.58 9.22 -2.21
N SER A 226 11.54 8.23 -3.09
CA SER A 226 11.38 6.80 -2.74
C SER A 226 12.64 6.01 -3.07
N THR A 227 12.82 4.89 -2.39
CA THR A 227 13.93 3.95 -2.63
C THR A 227 13.47 2.79 -3.51
N LEU A 228 14.23 2.54 -4.57
CA LEU A 228 14.12 1.41 -5.49
C LEU A 228 15.20 0.38 -5.08
N TYR A 229 14.82 -0.62 -4.29
CA TYR A 229 15.75 -1.56 -3.65
C TYR A 229 15.86 -2.88 -4.42
N ASN A 230 17.06 -3.19 -4.89
CA ASN A 230 17.33 -4.31 -5.80
C ASN A 230 17.95 -5.49 -5.05
N VAL A 231 17.45 -6.71 -5.28
CA VAL A 231 17.83 -7.88 -4.46
C VAL A 231 18.52 -9.02 -5.21
N ARG A 232 18.74 -8.91 -6.53
CA ARG A 232 19.38 -9.94 -7.36
C ARG A 232 20.45 -9.36 -8.30
N SER A 233 21.47 -10.15 -8.61
CA SER A 233 22.38 -9.90 -9.75
C SER A 233 21.58 -9.65 -11.04
N GLY A 234 21.90 -8.56 -11.74
CA GLY A 234 21.18 -8.18 -12.97
C GLY A 234 19.69 -7.95 -12.75
N SER A 235 19.32 -7.28 -11.65
CA SER A 235 17.95 -6.87 -11.40
C SER A 235 17.44 -5.93 -12.51
N VAL A 236 16.12 -5.90 -12.70
CA VAL A 236 15.44 -5.01 -13.64
C VAL A 236 14.32 -4.29 -12.90
N ILE A 237 14.37 -2.96 -12.84
CA ILE A 237 13.43 -2.17 -12.04
C ILE A 237 12.04 -2.15 -12.69
N VAL A 238 11.91 -1.57 -13.89
CA VAL A 238 10.60 -1.42 -14.55
C VAL A 238 10.40 -2.28 -15.79
N ALA A 239 9.15 -2.73 -15.98
CA ALA A 239 8.68 -3.31 -17.25
C ALA A 239 7.34 -2.70 -17.71
N PRO A 240 7.34 -1.44 -18.15
CA PRO A 240 6.13 -0.74 -18.55
C PRO A 240 5.52 -1.25 -19.86
N CYS A 241 4.20 -1.07 -20.02
CA CYS A 241 3.43 -1.45 -21.21
C CYS A 241 2.48 -0.36 -21.75
N HIS A 242 2.82 0.93 -21.61
CA HIS A 242 1.97 2.05 -22.06
C HIS A 242 1.78 2.08 -23.59
N GLU A 243 0.61 2.54 -24.05
CA GLU A 243 0.30 2.66 -25.48
C GLU A 243 0.61 4.04 -26.05
N SER A 244 0.04 5.08 -25.42
CA SER A 244 0.06 6.47 -25.88
C SER A 244 0.20 7.46 -24.72
N VAL A 245 0.68 7.01 -23.56
CA VAL A 245 0.84 7.83 -22.35
C VAL A 245 1.68 9.07 -22.60
N LYS A 246 1.27 10.19 -21.98
CA LYS A 246 2.05 11.43 -22.03
C LYS A 246 3.37 11.29 -21.27
N TYR A 247 3.32 10.84 -20.02
CA TYR A 247 4.47 10.76 -19.10
C TYR A 247 4.92 9.33 -18.80
N GLY A 248 4.01 8.44 -18.40
CA GLY A 248 4.32 7.02 -18.13
C GLY A 248 4.81 6.82 -16.72
N TYR A 249 5.91 6.09 -16.53
CA TYR A 249 6.56 5.96 -15.23
C TYR A 249 7.61 7.04 -15.03
N VAL A 250 7.49 7.78 -13.94
CA VAL A 250 8.36 8.92 -13.62
C VAL A 250 8.89 8.74 -12.20
N PHE A 251 10.20 8.65 -12.06
CA PHE A 251 10.90 8.55 -10.79
C PHE A 251 11.67 9.85 -10.56
N ARG A 252 11.32 10.60 -9.51
CA ARG A 252 11.89 11.93 -9.27
C ARG A 252 12.45 12.04 -7.85
N ASN A 253 13.70 12.46 -7.74
CA ASN A 253 14.42 12.51 -6.46
C ASN A 253 14.46 11.15 -5.74
N CYS A 254 14.46 10.05 -6.51
CA CYS A 254 14.50 8.69 -5.98
C CYS A 254 15.94 8.24 -5.69
N VAL A 255 16.05 7.17 -4.90
CA VAL A 255 17.30 6.47 -4.64
C VAL A 255 17.25 5.08 -5.27
N ILE A 256 18.27 4.72 -6.04
CA ILE A 256 18.51 3.34 -6.47
C ILE A 256 19.54 2.73 -5.52
N ASP A 257 19.15 1.67 -4.82
CA ASP A 257 19.96 0.97 -3.84
C ASP A 257 19.76 -0.55 -3.95
N GLY A 258 20.46 -1.35 -3.18
CA GLY A 258 20.24 -2.79 -3.17
C GLY A 258 21.18 -3.56 -2.25
N ASN A 259 21.01 -4.88 -2.25
CA ASN A 259 21.89 -5.77 -1.51
C ASN A 259 23.20 -6.02 -2.28
N GLU A 260 24.13 -6.76 -1.65
CA GLU A 260 25.43 -7.10 -2.24
C GLU A 260 25.30 -7.84 -3.58
N GLN A 261 24.32 -8.75 -3.73
CA GLN A 261 24.11 -9.48 -4.98
C GLN A 261 23.70 -8.58 -6.14
N ALA A 262 22.95 -7.51 -5.87
CA ALA A 262 22.52 -6.55 -6.87
C ALA A 262 23.62 -5.54 -7.24
N ALA A 263 24.64 -5.36 -6.39
CA ALA A 263 25.74 -4.42 -6.58
C ALA A 263 26.84 -4.95 -7.54
N ASP A 264 26.44 -5.66 -8.60
CA ASP A 264 27.34 -6.39 -9.50
C ASP A 264 27.61 -5.68 -10.85
N GLY A 265 27.10 -4.46 -11.02
CA GLY A 265 27.22 -3.70 -12.26
C GLY A 265 26.35 -4.20 -13.41
N LYS A 266 25.35 -5.06 -13.15
CA LYS A 266 24.43 -5.58 -14.17
C LYS A 266 23.00 -5.08 -14.02
N LEU A 267 22.72 -4.30 -12.97
CA LEU A 267 21.41 -3.69 -12.72
C LEU A 267 20.92 -2.90 -13.93
N LYS A 268 19.64 -3.09 -14.28
CA LYS A 268 18.93 -2.38 -15.35
C LYS A 268 17.82 -1.51 -14.78
N LEU A 269 17.70 -0.30 -15.31
CA LEU A 269 16.60 0.63 -15.05
C LEU A 269 15.27 0.08 -15.58
N GLY A 270 15.28 -0.62 -16.72
CA GLY A 270 14.06 -1.25 -17.19
C GLY A 270 14.18 -1.93 -18.54
N ARG A 271 13.05 -2.51 -18.96
CA ARG A 271 12.87 -3.15 -20.26
C ARG A 271 11.45 -2.97 -20.80
N PRO A 272 11.26 -2.86 -22.12
CA PRO A 272 9.98 -2.45 -22.70
C PRO A 272 9.06 -3.67 -22.91
N TRP A 273 8.07 -3.86 -22.03
CA TRP A 273 7.25 -5.08 -22.01
C TRP A 273 6.37 -5.21 -23.26
N HIS A 274 5.47 -4.26 -23.47
CA HIS A 274 4.57 -4.22 -24.61
C HIS A 274 4.33 -2.77 -25.05
N ASN A 275 3.73 -2.59 -26.23
CA ASN A 275 3.28 -1.29 -26.75
C ASN A 275 4.40 -0.29 -27.02
N SER A 276 4.30 0.96 -26.54
CA SER A 276 5.27 2.04 -26.78
C SER A 276 5.59 2.75 -25.45
N PRO A 277 6.19 2.05 -24.48
CA PRO A 277 6.18 2.47 -23.09
C PRO A 277 7.13 3.63 -22.80
N LYS A 278 6.89 4.31 -21.68
CA LYS A 278 7.75 5.39 -21.18
C LYS A 278 8.18 5.18 -19.73
N ALA A 279 9.46 5.42 -19.47
CA ALA A 279 10.05 5.43 -18.14
C ALA A 279 11.12 6.52 -18.06
N VAL A 280 11.05 7.39 -17.06
CA VAL A 280 11.96 8.53 -16.90
C VAL A 280 12.45 8.62 -15.46
N TYR A 281 13.77 8.72 -15.28
CA TYR A 281 14.42 8.94 -13.98
C TYR A 281 15.01 10.34 -13.92
N ILE A 282 14.65 11.13 -12.90
CA ILE A 282 15.01 12.55 -12.78
C ILE A 282 15.61 12.77 -11.39
N ASN A 283 16.81 13.38 -11.33
CA ASN A 283 17.52 13.67 -10.08
C ASN A 283 17.67 12.41 -9.21
N THR A 284 18.08 11.29 -9.80
CA THR A 284 18.13 10.00 -9.10
C THR A 284 19.50 9.77 -8.49
N LEU A 285 19.55 9.47 -7.18
CA LEU A 285 20.77 9.08 -6.49
C LEU A 285 21.01 7.58 -6.67
N VAL A 286 22.14 7.19 -7.23
CA VAL A 286 22.50 5.80 -7.52
C VAL A 286 23.58 5.34 -6.54
N LYS A 287 23.21 4.44 -5.61
CA LYS A 287 24.09 3.94 -4.56
C LYS A 287 24.84 2.65 -4.91
N ILE A 288 24.31 1.86 -5.83
CA ILE A 288 24.92 0.61 -6.29
C ILE A 288 25.24 0.67 -7.79
N PRO A 289 26.24 -0.08 -8.29
CA PRO A 289 26.64 -0.03 -9.69
C PRO A 289 25.51 -0.37 -10.67
N LEU A 290 25.21 0.57 -11.57
CA LEU A 290 24.33 0.35 -12.73
C LEU A 290 25.13 -0.22 -13.91
N ALA A 291 24.48 -1.03 -14.74
CA ALA A 291 25.07 -1.40 -16.00
C ALA A 291 25.27 -0.16 -16.90
N PRO A 292 26.41 -0.02 -17.61
CA PRO A 292 26.67 1.14 -18.46
C PRO A 292 25.54 1.42 -19.47
N GLU A 293 24.96 0.36 -20.05
CA GLU A 293 23.86 0.47 -21.00
C GLU A 293 22.51 0.85 -20.36
N GLY A 294 22.35 0.64 -19.05
CA GLY A 294 21.18 1.03 -18.23
C GLY A 294 19.88 0.29 -18.54
N TRP A 295 19.58 -0.01 -19.81
CA TRP A 295 18.32 -0.57 -20.29
C TRP A 295 18.55 -1.88 -21.03
N THR A 296 17.51 -2.70 -21.20
CA THR A 296 17.62 -3.96 -21.95
C THR A 296 16.41 -4.24 -22.85
N ASN A 297 16.56 -5.17 -23.79
CA ASN A 297 15.51 -5.58 -24.72
C ASN A 297 14.41 -6.39 -24.01
N MET A 298 13.18 -6.33 -24.52
CA MET A 298 12.10 -7.26 -24.16
C MET A 298 11.13 -7.41 -25.32
N GLY A 299 9.88 -6.92 -25.23
CA GLY A 299 8.83 -7.22 -26.22
C GLY A 299 8.61 -6.13 -27.28
N THR A 300 9.07 -4.91 -27.05
CA THR A 300 8.83 -3.78 -27.96
C THR A 300 9.98 -2.77 -28.00
N ILE A 301 9.84 -1.70 -28.79
CA ILE A 301 10.72 -0.53 -28.78
C ILE A 301 10.03 0.55 -27.91
N PRO A 302 10.70 1.10 -26.88
CA PRO A 302 10.10 2.11 -26.01
C PRO A 302 9.90 3.44 -26.74
N ALA A 303 8.87 4.20 -26.36
CA ALA A 303 8.71 5.56 -26.84
C ALA A 303 9.69 6.52 -26.16
N LEU A 304 10.01 6.30 -24.89
CA LEU A 304 11.01 7.07 -24.15
C LEU A 304 11.48 6.33 -22.89
N PHE A 305 12.71 5.85 -22.89
CA PHE A 305 13.42 5.39 -21.69
C PHE A 305 14.60 6.31 -21.44
N ALA A 306 14.49 7.20 -20.47
CA ALA A 306 15.45 8.29 -20.33
C ALA A 306 15.81 8.64 -18.89
N GLU A 307 16.97 9.27 -18.75
CA GLU A 307 17.45 9.83 -17.49
C GLU A 307 17.72 11.34 -17.62
N TYR A 308 17.63 12.04 -16.50
CA TYR A 308 18.13 13.39 -16.33
C TYR A 308 18.74 13.55 -14.93
N ASN A 309 19.99 14.02 -14.89
CA ASN A 309 20.70 14.33 -13.65
C ASN A 309 20.73 13.16 -12.63
N SER A 310 20.97 11.94 -13.11
CA SER A 310 21.31 10.82 -12.22
C SER A 310 22.71 11.05 -11.64
N MET A 311 22.90 10.77 -10.36
CA MET A 311 24.12 11.09 -9.60
C MET A 311 24.63 9.86 -8.85
N ASP A 312 25.94 9.78 -8.64
CA ASP A 312 26.54 8.80 -7.71
C ASP A 312 26.35 9.23 -6.23
N MET A 313 26.80 8.38 -5.30
CA MET A 313 26.70 8.64 -3.85
C MET A 313 27.36 9.94 -3.37
N ASN A 314 28.30 10.50 -4.15
CA ASN A 314 28.97 11.75 -3.83
C ASN A 314 28.28 12.96 -4.47
N GLY A 315 27.14 12.76 -5.13
CA GLY A 315 26.41 13.81 -5.85
C GLY A 315 27.00 14.17 -7.21
N LYS A 316 27.98 13.40 -7.73
CA LYS A 316 28.53 13.65 -9.05
C LYS A 316 27.59 13.07 -10.11
N THR A 317 27.22 13.89 -11.10
CA THR A 317 26.41 13.44 -12.23
C THR A 317 27.07 12.27 -12.98
N LEU A 318 26.29 11.24 -13.28
CA LEU A 318 26.73 10.06 -14.02
C LEU A 318 26.95 10.41 -15.51
N ASP A 319 27.93 9.75 -16.14
CA ASP A 319 28.03 9.76 -17.60
C ASP A 319 27.00 8.81 -18.21
N LEU A 320 26.12 9.36 -19.04
CA LEU A 320 25.02 8.65 -19.68
C LEU A 320 25.32 8.28 -21.14
N SER A 321 26.52 8.59 -21.65
CA SER A 321 26.91 8.37 -23.05
C SER A 321 26.87 6.90 -23.49
N CYS A 322 27.05 5.96 -22.56
CA CYS A 322 27.00 4.52 -22.81
C CYS A 322 25.58 3.93 -22.77
N ARG A 323 24.54 4.74 -22.48
CA ARG A 323 23.18 4.21 -22.37
C ARG A 323 22.68 3.67 -23.71
N LYS A 324 21.95 2.56 -23.63
CA LYS A 324 21.32 1.90 -24.76
C LYS A 324 20.33 2.83 -25.45
N THR A 325 20.51 3.03 -26.75
CA THR A 325 19.57 3.75 -27.61
C THR A 325 18.95 2.90 -28.70
N GLU A 326 19.55 1.78 -29.07
CA GLU A 326 19.01 0.84 -30.04
C GLU A 326 18.32 -0.33 -29.34
N TYR A 327 17.12 -0.71 -29.78
CA TYR A 327 16.31 -1.78 -29.21
C TYR A 327 15.96 -2.82 -30.28
N GLU A 328 15.89 -4.07 -29.85
CA GLU A 328 15.39 -5.18 -30.67
C GLU A 328 14.22 -5.86 -29.96
N THR A 329 13.13 -6.08 -30.67
CA THR A 329 11.97 -6.80 -30.14
C THR A 329 12.29 -8.28 -30.01
N GLY A 330 11.89 -8.87 -28.88
CA GLY A 330 11.84 -10.32 -28.69
C GLY A 330 10.74 -10.97 -29.54
N GLY A 331 10.74 -12.30 -29.58
CA GLY A 331 9.77 -13.09 -30.35
C GLY A 331 10.30 -13.55 -31.71
N LYS A 332 9.40 -14.11 -32.54
CA LYS A 332 9.75 -14.70 -33.84
C LYS A 332 10.13 -13.65 -34.90
N GLU A 333 9.47 -12.50 -34.86
CA GLU A 333 9.75 -11.37 -35.75
C GLU A 333 10.54 -10.30 -35.00
N LYS A 334 11.83 -10.23 -35.29
CA LYS A 334 12.72 -9.23 -34.70
C LYS A 334 12.61 -7.91 -35.46
N ARG A 335 12.18 -6.86 -34.79
CA ARG A 335 12.21 -5.48 -35.28
C ARG A 335 13.26 -4.70 -34.51
N LYS A 336 13.98 -3.82 -35.19
CA LYS A 336 14.92 -2.89 -34.57
C LYS A 336 14.34 -1.48 -34.60
N GLY A 337 14.70 -0.69 -33.61
CA GLY A 337 14.37 0.74 -33.56
C GLY A 337 15.20 1.46 -32.53
N GLU A 338 14.99 2.76 -32.45
CA GLU A 338 15.78 3.64 -31.60
C GLU A 338 14.90 4.36 -30.58
N CYS A 339 15.47 4.62 -29.42
CA CYS A 339 14.90 5.45 -28.36
C CYS A 339 16.06 6.18 -27.69
N ARG A 340 15.99 7.50 -27.59
CA ARG A 340 16.99 8.28 -26.84
C ARG A 340 17.00 7.88 -25.37
N ALA A 341 18.16 8.02 -24.74
CA ALA A 341 18.38 7.64 -23.34
C ALA A 341 18.43 8.83 -22.35
N THR A 342 18.28 10.06 -22.83
CA THR A 342 18.33 11.27 -22.02
C THR A 342 17.25 12.25 -22.43
N ILE A 343 16.89 13.15 -21.50
CA ILE A 343 16.07 14.33 -21.77
C ILE A 343 16.81 15.60 -21.38
N THR A 344 16.39 16.73 -21.95
CA THR A 344 16.93 18.06 -21.62
C THR A 344 16.39 18.58 -20.29
N SER A 345 17.01 19.63 -19.74
CA SER A 345 16.51 20.32 -18.55
C SER A 345 15.09 20.90 -18.75
N ASN A 346 14.80 21.44 -19.94
CA ASN A 346 13.48 21.96 -20.28
C ASN A 346 12.41 20.87 -20.33
N GLU A 347 12.76 19.68 -20.84
CA GLU A 347 11.85 18.53 -20.84
C GLU A 347 11.65 18.01 -19.41
N ALA A 348 12.73 17.86 -18.63
CA ALA A 348 12.68 17.43 -17.24
C ALA A 348 11.80 18.36 -16.38
N ALA A 349 11.81 19.66 -16.65
CA ALA A 349 10.96 20.65 -15.98
C ALA A 349 9.45 20.46 -16.21
N LEU A 350 9.04 19.63 -17.18
CA LEU A 350 7.63 19.30 -17.43
C LEU A 350 7.15 18.07 -16.62
N TYR A 351 8.06 17.27 -16.07
CA TYR A 351 7.75 16.08 -15.28
C TYR A 351 7.54 16.45 -13.80
N THR A 352 6.46 17.19 -13.54
CA THR A 352 6.12 17.67 -12.20
C THR A 352 4.81 17.05 -11.70
N TYR A 353 4.63 17.11 -10.38
CA TYR A 353 3.38 16.74 -9.73
C TYR A 353 2.17 17.45 -10.35
N GLU A 354 2.31 18.75 -10.63
CA GLU A 354 1.25 19.59 -11.18
C GLU A 354 0.83 19.17 -12.58
N ASN A 355 1.73 18.56 -13.36
CA ASN A 355 1.47 18.15 -14.73
C ASN A 355 1.02 16.69 -14.85
N ILE A 356 1.48 15.82 -13.95
CA ILE A 356 1.25 14.37 -14.02
C ILE A 356 0.04 13.97 -13.15
N ILE A 357 -0.05 14.53 -11.94
CA ILE A 357 -0.95 14.06 -10.88
C ILE A 357 -2.10 15.04 -10.67
N LYS A 358 -1.77 16.30 -10.40
CA LYS A 358 -2.76 17.34 -10.10
C LYS A 358 -3.55 17.64 -11.37
N SER A 359 -4.83 17.30 -11.36
CA SER A 359 -5.72 17.56 -12.48
C SER A 359 -6.89 18.45 -12.01
N LYS A 360 -7.77 18.82 -12.94
CA LYS A 360 -8.96 19.63 -12.64
C LYS A 360 -10.04 18.87 -11.87
N ASP A 361 -9.85 17.58 -11.61
CA ASP A 361 -10.77 16.70 -10.90
C ASP A 361 -10.66 16.77 -9.36
N GLY A 362 -9.78 17.62 -8.83
CA GLY A 362 -9.66 17.86 -7.39
C GLY A 362 -8.85 16.82 -6.63
N TRP A 363 -8.27 15.82 -7.32
CA TRP A 363 -7.37 14.87 -6.67
C TRP A 363 -6.03 15.52 -6.33
N ASP A 364 -5.76 15.68 -5.03
CA ASP A 364 -4.54 16.30 -4.52
C ASP A 364 -3.91 15.44 -3.40
N PRO A 365 -3.25 14.32 -3.75
CA PRO A 365 -2.70 13.41 -2.76
C PRO A 365 -1.59 14.01 -1.91
N ARG A 366 -0.85 15.04 -2.33
CA ARG A 366 0.08 15.76 -1.44
C ARG A 366 -0.64 16.40 -0.26
N SER A 367 -1.83 16.95 -0.46
CA SER A 367 -2.66 17.46 0.64
C SER A 367 -3.22 16.35 1.54
N MET A 368 -3.34 15.12 1.02
CA MET A 368 -3.71 13.96 1.84
C MET A 368 -2.59 13.59 2.79
N MET A 369 -1.35 13.61 2.30
CA MET A 369 -0.11 13.25 3.00
C MET A 369 0.42 14.33 3.95
N GLU A 370 -0.28 15.45 4.13
CA GLU A 370 0.17 16.54 4.99
C GLU A 370 0.24 16.10 6.45
N GLN A 371 1.45 16.06 7.00
CA GLN A 371 1.68 15.81 8.41
C GLN A 371 1.40 17.09 9.20
N LEU A 372 0.42 17.03 10.10
CA LEU A 372 0.16 18.11 11.05
C LEU A 372 1.31 18.22 12.06
N PRO A 373 1.57 19.42 12.61
CA PRO A 373 2.65 19.62 13.57
C PRO A 373 2.41 18.81 14.86
N ALA A 374 3.51 18.50 15.55
CA ALA A 374 3.47 17.78 16.81
C ALA A 374 2.61 18.51 17.87
N PRO A 375 1.79 17.81 18.66
CA PRO A 375 1.08 18.41 19.79
C PRO A 375 2.04 19.07 20.78
N ALA A 376 1.77 20.33 21.14
CA ALA A 376 2.59 21.12 22.05
C ALA A 376 2.03 21.13 23.48
N HIS A 377 2.87 21.56 24.44
CA HIS A 377 2.52 21.73 25.86
C HIS A 377 1.86 20.51 26.49
N ILE A 378 2.37 19.32 26.15
CA ILE A 378 1.95 18.04 26.72
C ILE A 378 2.25 18.04 28.22
N ARG A 379 1.22 17.83 29.04
CA ARG A 379 1.30 17.95 30.50
C ARG A 379 0.33 17.01 31.20
N TRP A 380 0.72 16.58 32.41
CA TRP A 380 -0.18 15.87 33.31
C TRP A 380 -0.93 16.82 34.21
N GLU A 381 -2.24 16.66 34.25
CA GLU A 381 -3.13 17.31 35.20
C GLU A 381 -3.85 16.23 36.03
N GLN A 382 -4.58 16.66 37.07
CA GLN A 382 -5.22 15.72 38.03
C GLN A 382 -6.22 14.76 37.35
N ASP A 383 -6.79 15.17 36.22
CA ASP A 383 -7.80 14.49 35.44
C ASP A 383 -7.25 13.69 34.25
N GLY A 384 -5.97 13.83 33.91
CA GLY A 384 -5.36 13.07 32.81
C GLY A 384 -4.24 13.83 32.09
N LEU A 385 -3.86 13.32 30.93
CA LEU A 385 -2.90 13.97 30.05
C LEU A 385 -3.59 15.01 29.17
N LYS A 386 -3.01 16.20 29.02
CA LYS A 386 -3.53 17.27 28.16
C LYS A 386 -2.45 17.85 27.24
N TRP A 387 -2.88 18.40 26.12
CA TRP A 387 -2.04 19.10 25.14
C TRP A 387 -2.82 20.22 24.46
N ASP A 388 -2.14 21.04 23.67
CA ASP A 388 -2.78 22.11 22.91
C ASP A 388 -3.43 21.57 21.63
N ALA A 389 -4.54 22.20 21.24
CA ALA A 389 -5.23 21.88 19.99
C ALA A 389 -4.30 22.12 18.79
N VAL A 390 -4.27 21.16 17.87
CA VAL A 390 -3.52 21.25 16.62
C VAL A 390 -4.51 21.66 15.52
N PRO A 391 -4.36 22.82 14.89
CA PRO A 391 -5.28 23.27 13.85
C PRO A 391 -5.42 22.24 12.72
N GLY A 392 -6.67 21.91 12.36
CA GLY A 392 -6.97 20.95 11.29
C GLY A 392 -6.93 19.47 11.71
N ALA A 393 -6.61 19.16 12.98
CA ALA A 393 -6.67 17.80 13.49
C ALA A 393 -8.12 17.31 13.65
N LEU A 394 -8.41 16.09 13.18
CA LEU A 394 -9.63 15.36 13.54
C LEU A 394 -9.56 14.80 14.96
N GLY A 395 -8.34 14.58 15.45
CA GLY A 395 -8.03 14.12 16.80
C GLY A 395 -6.62 13.57 16.87
N TYR A 396 -6.39 12.65 17.80
CA TYR A 396 -5.06 12.23 18.23
C TYR A 396 -4.98 10.73 18.48
N VAL A 397 -3.81 10.16 18.15
CA VAL A 397 -3.45 8.78 18.45
C VAL A 397 -2.33 8.80 19.48
N LEU A 398 -2.55 8.10 20.61
CA LEU A 398 -1.59 7.96 21.68
C LEU A 398 -0.94 6.58 21.64
N ASP A 399 0.38 6.57 21.55
CA ASP A 399 1.21 5.37 21.45
C ASP A 399 2.22 5.35 22.60
N VAL A 400 2.24 4.24 23.33
CA VAL A 400 3.21 3.95 24.39
C VAL A 400 4.01 2.73 24.01
N ASN A 401 5.30 2.91 23.75
CA ASN A 401 6.23 1.82 23.39
C ASN A 401 5.74 0.92 22.23
N GLY A 402 5.03 1.48 21.24
CA GLY A 402 4.46 0.78 20.10
C GLY A 402 3.07 0.21 20.33
N LYS A 403 2.44 0.47 21.49
CA LYS A 403 1.07 0.07 21.80
C LYS A 403 0.16 1.28 21.80
N ILE A 404 -0.89 1.25 21.00
CA ILE A 404 -1.93 2.29 21.03
C ILE A 404 -2.72 2.17 22.32
N VAL A 405 -2.65 3.21 23.15
CA VAL A 405 -3.31 3.27 24.45
C VAL A 405 -4.58 4.09 24.42
N ASP A 406 -4.69 5.04 23.50
CA ASP A 406 -5.89 5.84 23.30
C ASP A 406 -5.98 6.40 21.88
N ILE A 407 -7.22 6.63 21.42
CA ILE A 407 -7.54 7.34 20.20
C ILE A 407 -8.71 8.28 20.54
N THR A 408 -8.49 9.59 20.45
CA THR A 408 -9.43 10.58 20.98
C THR A 408 -9.58 11.78 20.04
N SER A 409 -10.78 12.35 19.96
CA SER A 409 -11.03 13.64 19.29
C SER A 409 -10.68 14.84 20.18
N ASP A 410 -10.52 14.61 21.47
CA ASP A 410 -10.27 15.67 22.46
C ASP A 410 -8.78 15.95 22.59
N THR A 411 -8.44 17.11 23.15
CA THR A 411 -7.05 17.48 23.48
C THR A 411 -6.62 16.95 24.86
N GLN A 412 -7.22 15.84 25.27
CA GLN A 412 -6.95 15.16 26.55
C GLN A 412 -7.18 13.65 26.46
N SER A 413 -6.48 12.90 27.31
CA SER A 413 -6.67 11.46 27.50
C SER A 413 -6.73 11.12 28.98
N LEU A 414 -7.69 10.26 29.34
CA LEU A 414 -7.82 9.70 30.69
C LEU A 414 -6.87 8.52 30.94
N TRP A 415 -6.05 8.15 29.96
CA TRP A 415 -5.06 7.09 30.12
C TRP A 415 -4.10 7.43 31.26
N LYS A 416 -3.86 6.45 32.13
CA LYS A 416 -2.94 6.54 33.26
C LYS A 416 -1.95 5.39 33.20
N SER A 417 -0.72 5.64 33.64
CA SER A 417 0.30 4.61 33.78
C SER A 417 1.08 4.82 35.07
N ASP A 418 1.31 3.73 35.80
CA ASP A 418 2.18 3.69 36.97
C ASP A 418 3.66 3.50 36.59
N MET A 419 3.96 3.30 35.30
CA MET A 419 5.31 3.05 34.78
C MET A 419 6.11 4.36 34.67
N LYS A 420 7.27 4.42 35.34
CA LYS A 420 8.30 5.45 35.16
C LYS A 420 9.22 5.10 33.98
N GLY A 421 9.73 6.09 33.26
CA GLY A 421 10.69 5.93 32.16
C GLY A 421 10.05 5.56 30.83
N VAL A 422 8.79 5.92 30.61
CA VAL A 422 8.04 5.53 29.41
C VAL A 422 8.02 6.68 28.40
N VAL A 423 8.22 6.34 27.12
CA VAL A 423 8.06 7.30 26.01
C VAL A 423 6.63 7.23 25.53
N LEU A 424 5.90 8.33 25.74
CA LEU A 424 4.58 8.54 25.16
C LEU A 424 4.72 9.37 23.90
N LEU A 425 4.13 8.87 22.82
CA LEU A 425 4.01 9.57 21.55
C LEU A 425 2.55 9.98 21.33
N ILE A 426 2.33 11.24 21.00
CA ILE A 426 1.02 11.76 20.58
C ILE A 426 1.15 12.29 19.16
N ARG A 427 0.30 11.82 18.26
CA ARG A 427 0.25 12.28 16.87
C ARG A 427 -1.13 12.83 16.56
N ALA A 428 -1.19 14.04 16.01
CA ALA A 428 -2.42 14.59 15.45
C ALA A 428 -2.79 13.83 14.16
N VAL A 429 -4.07 13.73 13.85
CA VAL A 429 -4.58 13.05 12.65
C VAL A 429 -5.25 14.06 11.75
N ASN A 430 -4.82 14.16 10.49
CA ASN A 430 -5.42 15.10 9.54
C ASN A 430 -6.77 14.57 9.00
N ARG A 431 -7.48 15.37 8.20
CA ARG A 431 -8.80 15.02 7.63
C ARG A 431 -8.82 13.75 6.75
N ASN A 432 -7.66 13.31 6.26
CA ASN A 432 -7.48 12.13 5.42
C ASN A 432 -6.95 10.92 6.21
N GLY A 433 -6.80 11.04 7.53
CA GLY A 433 -6.30 9.98 8.40
C GLY A 433 -4.79 9.97 8.59
N THR A 434 -4.03 10.82 7.87
CA THR A 434 -2.56 10.86 7.97
C THR A 434 -2.10 11.25 9.35
N LEU A 435 -1.07 10.55 9.81
CA LEU A 435 -0.49 10.78 11.13
C LEU A 435 0.52 11.92 11.04
N GLY A 436 0.32 12.94 11.89
CA GLY A 436 1.21 14.08 12.03
C GLY A 436 2.54 13.74 12.69
N GLU A 437 3.36 14.77 12.86
CA GLU A 437 4.64 14.68 13.55
C GLU A 437 4.48 14.20 15.01
N GLN A 438 5.50 13.54 15.52
CA GLN A 438 5.47 12.95 16.87
C GLN A 438 5.71 14.02 17.95
N GLY A 439 4.70 14.27 18.78
CA GLY A 439 4.90 14.91 20.08
C GLY A 439 5.42 13.89 21.08
N VAL A 440 6.55 14.17 21.73
CA VAL A 440 7.21 13.25 22.67
C VAL A 440 7.05 13.76 24.10
N CYS A 441 6.59 12.90 24.99
CA CYS A 441 6.58 13.15 26.43
C CYS A 441 7.33 12.01 27.15
N TYR A 442 8.30 12.39 27.97
CA TYR A 442 9.03 11.46 28.84
C TYR A 442 8.33 11.40 30.20
N LEU A 443 7.84 10.21 30.56
CA LEU A 443 7.14 9.92 31.81
C LEU A 443 8.09 9.42 32.90
#